data_AF-A0A3C0NJR5-F1
#
_entry.id   AF-A0A3C0NJR5-F1
#
_cell.length_a   1.000
_cell.length_b   1.000
_cell.length_c   1.000
_cell.angle_alpha   90.00
_cell.angle_beta   90.00
_cell.angle_gamma   90.00
#
_symmetry.space_group_name_H-M   'P 1'
#
loop_
_entity.id
_entity.type
_entity.pdbx_description
1 polymer ?
#
loop_
_entity_poly.entity_id
_entity_poly.type
_entity_poly.pdbx_seq_one_letter_code
_entity_poly.pdbx_strand_id
1 'polypeptide(L)'
;MNLSYKATQFIIEAIEYQIKVYQERLNQEDLDEDESSDIINDSGFLEALCRDLRKNLNEGNTPNVQNSSDSSLEIKDKSTEELVRQVLQLSMNERLSLVDTITESIRQEFQSRQAQRSFTAY
;
A
#
# COMPACT_ATOMS: atom_id res chain seq x y z
N MET A 1 -11.03 -2.59 5.78
CA MET A 1 -11.95 -2.62 6.95
C MET A 1 -12.15 -1.18 7.39
N ASN A 2 -13.37 -0.70 7.61
CA ASN A 2 -13.58 0.68 8.10
C ASN A 2 -13.55 0.68 9.63
N LEU A 3 -12.40 1.01 10.21
CA LEU A 3 -12.26 1.18 11.65
C LEU A 3 -12.70 2.59 12.07
N SER A 4 -13.39 2.68 13.21
CA SER A 4 -13.72 3.98 13.81
C SER A 4 -12.46 4.64 14.37
N TYR A 5 -12.44 5.97 14.48
CA TYR A 5 -11.34 6.72 15.09
C TYR A 5 -10.91 6.12 16.45
N LYS A 6 -11.90 5.83 17.31
CA LYS A 6 -11.66 5.25 18.64
C LYS A 6 -11.08 3.83 18.56
N ALA A 7 -11.55 3.02 17.62
CA ALA A 7 -11.02 1.67 17.42
C ALA A 7 -9.56 1.73 16.91
N THR A 8 -9.26 2.60 15.95
CA THR A 8 -7.90 2.82 15.45
C THR A 8 -6.97 3.28 16.55
N GLN A 9 -7.43 4.19 17.43
CA GLN A 9 -6.63 4.66 18.56
C GLN A 9 -6.32 3.55 19.58
N PHE A 10 -7.31 2.72 19.94
CA PHE A 10 -7.07 1.56 20.81
C PHE A 10 -6.08 0.56 20.19
N ILE A 11 -6.15 0.36 18.87
CA ILE A 11 -5.20 -0.52 18.17
C ILE A 11 -3.78 0.06 18.24
N ILE A 12 -3.61 1.36 18.01
CA ILE A 12 -2.31 2.03 18.14
C ILE A 12 -1.75 1.86 19.56
N GLU A 13 -2.56 2.11 20.59
CA GLU A 13 -2.14 1.97 22.00
C GLU A 13 -1.72 0.53 22.35
N ALA A 14 -2.46 -0.46 21.84
CA ALA A 14 -2.13 -1.87 22.05
C ALA A 14 -0.82 -2.26 21.35
N ILE A 15 -0.59 -1.77 20.13
CA ILE A 15 0.65 -2.01 19.39
C ILE A 15 1.84 -1.36 20.11
N GLU A 16 1.70 -0.12 20.59
CA GLU A 16 2.75 0.58 21.34
C GLU A 16 3.09 -0.14 22.64
N TYR A 17 2.09 -0.67 23.33
CA TYR A 17 2.32 -1.52 24.51
C TYR A 17 3.12 -2.78 24.14
N GLN A 18 2.76 -3.46 23.05
CA GLN A 18 3.46 -4.68 22.62
C GLN A 18 4.92 -4.41 22.23
N ILE A 19 5.18 -3.33 21.49
CA ILE A 19 6.55 -2.92 21.15
C ILE A 19 7.37 -2.67 22.42
N LYS A 20 6.78 -2.05 23.43
CA LYS A 20 7.45 -1.84 24.72
C LYS A 20 7.79 -3.18 25.41
N VAL A 21 6.87 -4.13 25.42
CA VAL A 21 7.12 -5.48 25.96
C VAL A 21 8.25 -6.18 25.20
N TYR A 22 8.29 -6.06 23.89
CA TYR A 22 9.36 -6.56 23.03
C TYR A 22 10.72 -5.91 23.33
N GLN A 23 10.76 -4.60 23.54
CA GLN A 23 11.98 -3.91 23.97
C GLN A 23 12.45 -4.36 25.36
N GLU A 24 11.52 -4.56 26.31
CA GLU A 24 11.83 -5.12 27.64
C GLU A 24 12.36 -6.55 27.55
N ARG A 25 11.81 -7.37 26.64
CA ARG A 25 12.27 -8.74 26.38
C ARG A 25 13.68 -8.71 25.78
N LEU A 26 13.94 -7.93 24.73
CA LEU A 26 15.28 -7.80 24.11
C LEU A 26 16.40 -7.37 25.06
N ASN A 27 16.07 -6.70 26.17
CA ASN A 27 17.04 -6.32 27.19
C ASN A 27 17.40 -7.45 28.18
N GLN A 28 16.79 -8.63 28.05
CA GLN A 28 17.08 -9.79 28.91
C GLN A 28 18.26 -10.58 28.35
N GLU A 29 19.20 -10.97 29.21
CA GLU A 29 20.41 -11.71 28.83
C GLU A 29 20.13 -13.14 28.34
N ASP A 30 18.92 -13.65 28.57
CA ASP A 30 18.55 -15.04 28.30
C ASP A 30 17.85 -15.24 26.94
N LEU A 31 17.99 -14.29 26.00
CA LEU A 31 17.44 -14.45 24.65
C LEU A 31 18.38 -15.21 23.73
N ASP A 32 17.81 -16.16 23.00
CA ASP A 32 18.49 -16.73 21.86
C ASP A 32 18.41 -15.79 20.64
N GLU A 33 19.34 -16.02 19.70
CA GLU A 33 19.50 -15.16 18.52
C GLU A 33 18.25 -15.20 17.62
N ASP A 34 17.60 -16.37 17.52
CA ASP A 34 16.40 -16.57 16.71
C ASP A 34 15.21 -15.77 17.29
N GLU A 35 14.95 -15.87 18.60
CA GLU A 35 13.91 -15.12 19.31
C GLU A 35 14.20 -13.61 19.23
N SER A 36 15.47 -13.20 19.32
CA SER A 36 15.82 -11.78 19.19
C SER A 36 15.53 -11.25 17.78
N SER A 37 15.82 -12.06 16.75
CA SER A 37 15.57 -11.73 15.35
C SER A 37 14.07 -11.64 15.06
N ASP A 38 13.28 -12.58 15.58
CA ASP A 38 11.83 -12.58 15.46
C ASP A 38 11.21 -11.33 16.11
N ILE A 39 11.65 -11.00 17.33
CA ILE A 39 11.16 -9.81 18.04
C ILE A 39 11.54 -8.52 17.29
N ILE A 40 12.77 -8.43 16.76
CA ILE A 40 13.18 -7.26 15.98
C ILE A 40 12.34 -7.13 14.71
N ASN A 41 12.09 -8.23 14.00
CA ASN A 41 11.26 -8.23 12.79
C ASN A 41 9.83 -7.76 13.09
N ASP A 42 9.20 -8.39 14.09
CA ASP A 42 7.84 -8.06 14.52
C ASP A 42 7.74 -6.61 14.96
N SER A 43 8.71 -6.13 15.75
CA SER A 43 8.73 -4.73 16.21
C SER A 43 8.78 -3.75 15.03
N GLY A 44 9.59 -4.02 14.01
CA GLY A 44 9.67 -3.19 12.80
C GLY A 44 8.38 -3.17 12.00
N PHE A 45 7.71 -4.31 11.86
CA PHE A 45 6.39 -4.39 11.24
C PHE A 45 5.34 -3.59 12.03
N LEU A 46 5.32 -3.76 13.35
CA LEU A 46 4.38 -3.07 14.25
C LEU A 46 4.59 -1.55 14.24
N GLU A 47 5.83 -1.06 14.19
CA GLU A 47 6.14 0.36 14.07
C GLU A 47 5.64 0.94 12.74
N ALA A 48 5.86 0.22 11.63
CA ALA A 48 5.36 0.61 10.31
C ALA A 48 3.83 0.67 10.29
N LEU A 49 3.16 -0.35 10.84
CA LEU A 49 1.71 -0.40 10.97
C LEU A 49 1.17 0.78 11.80
N CYS A 50 1.80 1.08 12.94
CA CYS A 50 1.42 2.22 13.78
C CYS A 50 1.54 3.56 13.04
N ARG A 51 2.64 3.75 12.29
CA ARG A 51 2.84 4.95 11.46
C ARG A 51 1.72 5.11 10.43
N ASP A 52 1.36 4.03 9.75
CA ASP A 52 0.32 4.03 8.73
C ASP A 52 -1.07 4.30 9.33
N LEU A 53 -1.38 3.69 10.48
CA LEU A 53 -2.63 3.94 11.20
C LEU A 53 -2.73 5.41 11.66
N ARG A 54 -1.64 5.98 12.21
CA ARG A 54 -1.57 7.39 12.63
C ARG A 54 -1.74 8.36 11.45
N LYS A 55 -1.10 8.05 10.31
CA LYS A 55 -1.24 8.86 9.08
C LYS A 55 -2.68 8.90 8.61
N ASN A 56 -3.33 7.74 8.51
CA ASN A 56 -4.74 7.64 8.12
C ASN A 56 -5.66 8.40 9.10
N LEU A 57 -5.39 8.29 10.40
CA LEU A 57 -6.15 8.99 11.44
C LEU A 57 -6.09 10.53 11.30
N ASN A 58 -4.91 11.07 11.00
CA ASN A 58 -4.69 12.52 10.87
C ASN A 58 -5.24 13.10 9.56
N GLU A 59 -5.28 12.29 8.50
CA GLU A 59 -5.78 12.70 7.18
C GLU A 59 -7.32 12.56 7.07
N GLY A 60 -8.00 12.08 8.12
CA GLY A 60 -9.45 11.82 8.10
C GLY A 60 -9.85 10.66 7.19
N ASN A 61 -8.87 9.89 6.70
CA ASN A 61 -9.07 8.73 5.85
C ASN A 61 -9.21 7.48 6.74
N THR A 62 -10.29 6.71 6.55
CA THR A 62 -10.44 5.41 7.22
C THR A 62 -9.28 4.49 6.82
N PRO A 63 -8.64 3.76 7.75
CA PRO A 63 -7.42 3.03 7.45
C PRO A 63 -7.70 1.89 6.47
N ASN A 64 -7.19 2.00 5.25
CA ASN A 64 -7.03 0.86 4.36
C ASN A 64 -5.71 0.18 4.71
N VAL A 65 -5.77 -1.00 5.36
CA VAL A 65 -4.61 -1.79 5.82
C VAL A 65 -3.97 -2.53 4.64
N GLN A 66 -3.68 -1.81 3.57
CA GLN A 66 -2.87 -2.29 2.47
C GLN A 66 -1.91 -1.17 2.12
N ASN A 67 -0.62 -1.37 2.45
CA ASN A 67 0.58 -0.91 1.73
C ASN A 67 1.72 -0.52 2.68
N SER A 68 2.19 -1.47 3.51
CA SER A 68 3.58 -1.50 3.95
C SER A 68 4.33 -2.48 3.06
N SER A 69 4.75 -2.05 1.87
CA SER A 69 5.83 -2.72 1.13
C SER A 69 6.49 -1.74 0.17
N ASP A 70 7.79 -1.83 0.21
CA ASP A 70 8.83 -1.11 -0.48
C ASP A 70 8.65 -1.07 -2.02
N SER A 71 9.42 -0.17 -2.63
CA SER A 71 9.47 0.08 -4.07
C SER A 71 9.51 -1.20 -4.93
N SER A 72 8.39 -1.53 -5.56
CA SER A 72 8.39 -2.25 -6.83
C SER A 72 7.08 -1.94 -7.55
N LEU A 73 7.17 -1.72 -8.85
CA LEU A 73 6.04 -1.45 -9.73
C LEU A 73 5.17 -2.71 -9.86
N GLU A 74 4.41 -3.03 -8.82
CA GLU A 74 3.33 -4.00 -8.92
C GLU A 74 2.06 -3.26 -9.31
N ILE A 75 1.59 -3.53 -10.52
CA ILE A 75 0.22 -3.25 -10.95
C ILE A 75 -0.69 -4.06 -10.04
N LYS A 76 -0.99 -3.53 -8.84
CA LYS A 76 -2.03 -4.08 -7.99
C LYS A 76 -3.32 -4.01 -8.77
N ASP A 77 -4.04 -5.12 -8.81
CA ASP A 77 -5.40 -5.24 -9.32
C ASP A 77 -6.32 -4.28 -8.54
N LYS A 78 -6.28 -3.00 -8.93
CA LYS A 78 -7.21 -2.00 -8.45
C LYS A 78 -8.58 -2.47 -8.92
N SER A 79 -9.48 -2.70 -7.97
CA SER A 79 -10.87 -3.00 -8.29
C SER A 79 -11.39 -1.94 -9.26
N THR A 80 -12.20 -2.35 -10.23
CA THR A 80 -12.83 -1.43 -11.20
C THR A 80 -13.60 -0.32 -10.48
N GLU A 81 -14.17 -0.62 -9.31
CA GLU A 81 -14.84 0.35 -8.44
C GLU A 81 -13.89 1.42 -7.89
N GLU A 82 -12.65 1.04 -7.56
CA GLU A 82 -11.63 1.95 -7.05
C GLU A 82 -11.12 2.88 -8.15
N LEU A 83 -10.90 2.33 -9.35
CA LEU A 83 -10.55 3.11 -10.54
C LEU A 83 -11.64 4.13 -10.88
N VAL A 84 -12.92 3.71 -10.85
CA VAL A 84 -14.05 4.62 -11.07
C VAL A 84 -14.09 5.73 -10.02
N ARG A 85 -13.83 5.40 -8.74
CA ARG A 85 -13.79 6.38 -7.65
C ARG A 85 -12.67 7.41 -7.85
N GLN A 86 -11.49 6.97 -8.29
CA GLN A 86 -10.37 7.86 -8.60
C GLN A 86 -10.70 8.79 -9.76
N VAL A 87 -11.32 8.28 -10.84
CA VAL A 87 -11.74 9.09 -11.99
C VAL A 87 -12.81 10.12 -11.61
N LEU A 88 -13.71 9.79 -10.69
CA LEU A 88 -14.75 10.73 -10.23
C LEU A 88 -14.19 11.89 -9.38
N GLN A 89 -13.02 11.73 -8.78
CA GLN A 89 -12.36 12.77 -7.98
C GLN A 89 -11.55 13.77 -8.83
N LEU A 90 -11.27 13.43 -10.09
CA LEU A 90 -10.52 14.29 -11.01
C LEU A 90 -11.35 15.48 -11.49
N SER A 91 -10.69 16.61 -11.71
CA SER A 91 -11.28 17.77 -12.39
C SER A 91 -11.61 17.44 -13.85
N MET A 92 -12.46 18.26 -14.48
CA MET A 92 -12.84 18.06 -15.89
C MET A 92 -11.63 18.03 -16.84
N ASN A 93 -10.64 18.89 -16.60
CA ASN A 93 -9.44 18.99 -17.43
C ASN A 93 -8.54 17.76 -17.28
N GLU A 94 -8.41 17.24 -16.05
CA GLU A 94 -7.63 16.02 -15.78
C GLU A 94 -8.29 14.78 -16.40
N ARG A 95 -9.63 14.69 -16.33
CA ARG A 95 -10.36 13.62 -17.02
C ARG A 95 -10.18 13.68 -18.53
N LEU A 96 -10.17 14.88 -19.11
CA LEU A 96 -9.95 15.06 -20.54
C LEU A 96 -8.54 14.61 -20.96
N SER A 97 -7.52 15.04 -20.19
CA SER A 97 -6.14 14.61 -20.39
C SER A 97 -5.95 13.09 -20.24
N LEU A 98 -6.64 12.48 -19.27
CA LEU A 98 -6.63 11.02 -19.08
C LEU A 98 -7.22 10.28 -20.30
N VAL A 99 -8.33 10.78 -20.84
CA VAL A 99 -8.95 10.22 -22.05
C VAL A 99 -8.00 10.31 -23.25
N ASP A 100 -7.33 11.45 -23.44
CA ASP A 100 -6.35 11.63 -24.51
C ASP A 100 -5.18 10.63 -24.35
N THR A 101 -4.69 10.48 -23.12
CA THR A 101 -3.59 9.56 -22.81
C THR A 101 -3.98 8.09 -23.04
N ILE A 102 -5.17 7.68 -22.62
CA ILE A 102 -5.69 6.32 -22.87
C ILE A 102 -5.86 6.08 -24.37
N THR A 103 -6.42 7.05 -25.09
CA THR A 103 -6.63 6.97 -26.53
C THR A 103 -5.31 6.78 -27.27
N GLU A 104 -4.27 7.52 -26.86
CA GLU A 104 -2.94 7.40 -27.44
C GLU A 104 -2.28 6.05 -27.10
N SER A 105 -2.42 5.57 -25.85
CA SER A 105 -1.91 4.27 -25.43
C SER A 105 -2.52 3.12 -26.25
N ILE A 106 -3.84 3.13 -26.47
CA ILE A 106 -4.53 2.12 -27.31
C ILE A 106 -4.01 2.16 -28.75
N ARG A 107 -3.79 3.36 -29.29
CA ARG A 107 -3.25 3.53 -30.65
C ARG A 107 -1.85 2.93 -30.76
N GLN A 108 -0.99 3.20 -29.78
CA GLN A 108 0.37 2.67 -29.73
C GLN A 108 0.38 1.15 -29.60
N GLU A 109 -0.43 0.59 -28.70
CA GLU A 109 -0.55 -0.86 -28.52
C GLU A 109 -0.99 -1.54 -29.83
N PHE A 110 -1.96 -0.97 -30.53
CA PHE A 110 -2.43 -1.49 -31.81
C PHE A 110 -1.34 -1.49 -32.88
N GLN A 111 -0.55 -0.41 -32.98
CA GLN A 111 0.58 -0.32 -33.90
C GLN A 111 1.68 -1.33 -33.55
N SER A 112 2.02 -1.48 -32.27
CA SER A 112 3.02 -2.46 -31.81
C SER A 112 2.59 -3.90 -32.13
N ARG A 113 1.32 -4.24 -31.93
CA ARG A 113 0.77 -5.57 -32.25
C ARG A 113 0.75 -5.85 -33.75
N GLN A 114 0.51 -4.85 -34.60
CA GLN A 114 0.61 -5.01 -36.05
C GLN A 114 2.06 -5.25 -36.51
N ALA A 115 3.02 -4.51 -35.94
CA ALA A 115 4.45 -4.68 -36.26
C ALA A 115 5.00 -6.05 -35.84
N GLN A 116 4.50 -6.63 -34.74
CA GLN A 116 4.88 -7.98 -34.30
C GLN A 116 4.32 -9.09 -35.22
N ARG A 117 3.15 -8.87 -35.82
CA ARG A 117 2.52 -9.82 -36.76
C ARG A 117 3.18 -9.83 -38.13
N SER A 118 3.76 -8.72 -38.60
CA SER A 118 4.52 -8.69 -39.85
C SER A 118 5.92 -9.32 -39.72
N PHE A 119 6.48 -9.38 -38.50
CA PHE A 119 7.80 -9.96 -38.25
C PHE A 119 7.82 -11.48 -38.06
N THR A 120 6.67 -12.09 -37.76
CA THR A 120 6.51 -13.55 -37.54
C THR A 120 6.12 -14.33 -38.79
N ALA A 121 6.04 -13.66 -39.95
CA ALA A 121 5.62 -14.22 -41.22
C ALA A 121 6.79 -14.51 -42.21
N TYR A 122 8.04 -14.54 -41.73
CA TYR A 122 9.24 -14.88 -42.50
C TYR A 122 9.98 -16.09 -41.91
#